data_AF-A0A7C6ZGY4-F1
#
_entry.id   AF-A0A7C6ZGY4-F1
#
_cell.length_a   1.000
_cell.length_b   1.000
_cell.length_c   1.000
_cell.angle_alpha   90.00
_cell.angle_beta   90.00
_cell.angle_gamma   90.00
#
_symmetry.space_group_name_H-M   'P 1'
#
loop_
_entity.id
_entity.type
_entity.pdbx_description
1 polymer ?
#
loop_
_entity_poly.entity_id
_entity_poly.type
_entity_poly.pdbx_seq_one_letter_code
_entity_poly.pdbx_strand_id
1 'polypeptide(L)'
;MRYDAGIAAALQARKLIEESQKAQSLHVEWITPALADKAWQYLEKYADHNFSFTDCTSFAVCETLRLKEAFCFDLHFSVAGLSVVPAAAGG
;
A
#
# COMPACT_ATOMS: atom_id res chain seq x y z
N MET A 1 -9.23 6.06 -20.84
CA MET A 1 -9.73 7.00 -19.81
C MET A 1 -8.55 7.82 -19.29
N ARG A 2 -8.47 9.12 -19.62
CA ARG A 2 -7.61 10.08 -18.92
C ARG A 2 -8.53 10.75 -17.92
N TYR A 3 -8.29 10.54 -16.63
CA TYR A 3 -9.14 11.08 -15.56
C TYR A 3 -9.15 12.61 -15.59
N ASP A 4 -10.33 13.22 -15.58
CA ASP A 4 -10.58 14.66 -15.46
C ASP A 4 -10.09 15.28 -14.13
N ALA A 5 -9.57 14.47 -13.20
CA ALA A 5 -8.91 14.95 -11.99
C ALA A 5 -7.61 15.72 -12.30
N GLY A 6 -6.93 15.39 -13.42
CA GLY A 6 -5.84 16.17 -14.00
C GLY A 6 -4.58 16.36 -13.12
N ILE A 7 -3.66 17.20 -13.61
CA ILE A 7 -2.46 17.64 -12.88
C ILE A 7 -2.85 18.32 -11.55
N ALA A 8 -4.00 19.01 -11.52
CA ALA A 8 -4.49 19.71 -10.33
C ALA A 8 -4.72 18.77 -9.14
N ALA A 9 -5.39 17.63 -9.34
CA ALA A 9 -5.58 16.65 -8.27
C ALA A 9 -4.26 16.06 -7.77
N ALA A 10 -3.31 15.78 -8.67
CA ALA A 10 -1.99 15.28 -8.30
C ALA A 10 -1.21 16.30 -7.43
N LEU A 11 -1.28 17.59 -7.78
CA LEU A 11 -0.65 18.66 -6.99
C LEU A 11 -1.33 18.84 -5.63
N GLN A 12 -2.66 18.75 -5.56
CA GLN A 12 -3.39 18.81 -4.29
C GLN A 12 -3.07 17.63 -3.38
N ALA A 13 -3.04 16.40 -3.93
CA ALA A 13 -2.65 15.20 -3.19
C ALA A 13 -1.22 15.32 -2.65
N ARG A 14 -0.28 15.80 -3.47
CA ARG A 14 1.10 16.06 -3.04
C ARG A 14 1.15 17.05 -1.88
N LYS A 15 0.42 18.17 -1.96
CA LYS A 15 0.37 19.17 -0.90
C LYS A 15 -0.16 18.56 0.41
N LEU A 16 -1.23 17.77 0.34
CA LEU A 16 -1.81 17.11 1.51
C LEU A 16 -0.83 16.13 2.16
N ILE A 17 -0.09 15.35 1.36
CA ILE A 17 0.96 14.44 1.85
C ILE A 17 2.06 15.24 2.56
N GLU A 18 2.57 16.30 1.94
CA GLU A 18 3.63 17.14 2.51
C GLU A 18 3.20 17.82 3.83
N GLU A 19 1.97 18.32 3.90
CA GLU A 19 1.40 18.92 5.12
C GLU A 19 1.22 17.88 6.24
N SER A 20 0.75 16.68 5.90
CA SER A 20 0.56 15.59 6.86
C SER A 20 1.89 15.05 7.41
N GLN A 21 2.93 14.99 6.57
CA GLN A 21 4.28 14.65 7.01
C GLN A 21 4.85 15.70 7.98
N LYS A 22 4.68 17.00 7.67
CA LYS A 22 5.09 18.09 8.57
C LYS A 22 4.34 18.06 9.91
N ALA A 23 3.07 17.68 9.88
CA ALA A 23 2.25 17.51 11.07
C ALA A 23 2.53 16.20 11.83
N GLN A 24 3.45 15.34 11.34
CA GLN A 24 3.77 14.03 11.90
C GLN A 24 2.56 13.07 12.00
N SER A 25 1.51 13.31 11.22
CA SER A 25 0.33 12.43 11.15
C SER A 25 0.43 11.38 10.04
N LEU A 26 1.41 11.53 9.13
CA LEU A 26 1.67 10.60 8.03
C LEU A 26 3.16 10.31 7.91
N HIS A 27 3.51 9.01 7.94
CA HIS A 27 4.83 8.52 7.52
C HIS A 27 4.73 8.02 6.07
N VAL A 28 5.69 8.40 5.23
CA VAL A 28 5.76 7.94 3.83
C VAL A 28 6.98 7.05 3.69
N GLU A 29 6.73 5.77 3.42
CA GLU A 29 7.77 4.79 3.15
C GLU A 29 8.00 4.70 1.64
N TRP A 30 9.21 5.07 1.19
CA TRP A 30 9.61 4.92 -0.21
C TRP A 30 10.13 3.50 -0.44
N ILE A 31 9.72 2.88 -1.55
CA ILE A 31 10.20 1.54 -1.90
C ILE A 31 11.69 1.61 -2.22
N THR A 32 12.49 1.03 -1.34
CA THR A 32 13.93 0.85 -1.53
C THR A 32 14.22 -0.36 -2.41
N PRO A 33 15.44 -0.50 -2.97
CA PRO A 33 15.82 -1.71 -3.70
C PRO A 33 15.60 -3.00 -2.89
N ALA A 34 15.94 -2.99 -1.59
CA ALA A 34 15.72 -4.14 -0.72
C ALA A 34 14.24 -4.51 -0.55
N LEU A 35 13.35 -3.51 -0.46
CA LEU A 35 11.90 -3.74 -0.43
C LEU A 35 11.37 -4.25 -1.77
N ALA A 36 11.91 -3.74 -2.88
CA ALA A 36 11.56 -4.20 -4.22
C ALA A 36 11.98 -5.66 -4.44
N ASP A 37 13.20 -6.04 -4.04
CA ASP A 37 13.69 -7.42 -4.12
C ASP A 37 12.80 -8.38 -3.30
N LYS A 38 12.38 -7.95 -2.11
CA LYS A 38 11.44 -8.70 -1.28
C LYS A 38 10.05 -8.81 -1.93
N ALA A 39 9.59 -7.75 -2.58
CA ALA A 39 8.35 -7.78 -3.34
C ALA A 39 8.40 -8.77 -4.51
N TRP A 40 9.54 -8.88 -5.21
CA TRP A 40 9.72 -9.90 -6.25
C TRP A 40 9.62 -11.32 -5.70
N GLN A 41 10.26 -11.59 -4.54
CA GLN A 41 10.13 -12.88 -3.87
C GLN A 41 8.67 -13.20 -3.51
N TYR A 42 7.89 -12.20 -3.11
CA TYR A 42 6.46 -12.36 -2.86
C TYR A 42 5.66 -12.67 -4.12
N LEU A 43 5.94 -11.94 -5.20
CA LEU A 43 5.26 -12.14 -6.47
C LEU A 43 5.53 -13.54 -7.04
N GLU A 44 6.76 -14.04 -6.90
CA GLU A 44 7.12 -15.42 -7.28
C GLU A 44 6.46 -16.46 -6.37
N LYS A 45 6.48 -16.22 -5.04
CA LYS A 45 5.89 -17.15 -4.05
C LYS A 45 4.38 -17.31 -4.23
N TYR A 46 3.69 -16.24 -4.59
CA TYR A 46 2.24 -16.20 -4.78
C TYR A 46 1.87 -16.06 -6.25
N ALA A 47 2.66 -16.66 -7.16
CA ALA A 47 2.43 -16.56 -8.60
C ALA A 47 1.09 -17.19 -9.06
N ASP A 48 0.49 -18.05 -8.23
CA ASP A 48 -0.84 -18.63 -8.40
C ASP A 48 -1.98 -17.70 -7.91
N HIS A 49 -1.64 -16.61 -7.21
CA HIS A 49 -2.57 -15.58 -6.77
C HIS A 49 -2.55 -14.38 -7.74
N ASN A 50 -3.69 -13.70 -7.87
CA ASN A 50 -3.81 -12.53 -8.75
C ASN A 50 -3.29 -11.24 -8.07
N PHE A 51 -2.11 -11.28 -7.46
CA PHE A 51 -1.49 -10.11 -6.84
C PHE A 51 -0.72 -9.27 -7.86
N SER A 52 -0.85 -7.95 -7.75
CA SER A 52 0.00 -7.02 -8.48
C SER A 52 1.36 -6.87 -7.78
N PHE A 53 2.34 -6.35 -8.51
CA PHE A 53 3.62 -5.97 -7.89
C PHE A 53 3.43 -4.92 -6.78
N THR A 54 2.46 -4.01 -6.94
CA THR A 54 2.12 -3.00 -5.92
C THR A 54 1.62 -3.65 -4.61
N ASP A 55 0.81 -4.71 -4.70
CA ASP A 55 0.38 -5.47 -3.52
C ASP A 55 1.58 -6.10 -2.81
N CYS A 56 2.47 -6.73 -3.58
CA CYS A 56 3.69 -7.35 -3.05
C CYS A 56 4.64 -6.33 -2.38
N THR A 57 4.78 -5.13 -2.93
CA THR A 57 5.55 -4.06 -2.27
C THR A 57 4.89 -3.61 -0.97
N SER A 58 3.56 -3.59 -0.92
CA SER A 58 2.83 -3.23 0.30
C SER A 58 3.00 -4.30 1.38
N PHE A 59 3.02 -5.59 1.02
CA PHE A 59 3.32 -6.69 1.94
C PHE A 59 4.76 -6.59 2.48
N ALA A 60 5.73 -6.33 1.61
CA ALA A 60 7.12 -6.17 1.99
C ALA A 60 7.31 -5.02 3.00
N VAL A 61 6.65 -3.88 2.79
CA VAL A 61 6.65 -2.73 3.71
C VAL A 61 6.02 -3.11 5.05
N CYS A 62 4.80 -3.67 5.03
CA CYS A 62 4.07 -4.00 6.25
C CYS A 62 4.85 -5.00 7.12
N GLU A 63 5.42 -6.03 6.52
CA GLU A 63 6.23 -7.01 7.24
C GLU A 63 7.52 -6.40 7.80
N THR A 64 8.23 -5.59 7.00
CA THR A 64 9.49 -4.96 7.42
C THR A 64 9.28 -3.99 8.58
N LEU A 65 8.19 -3.22 8.54
CA LEU A 65 7.80 -2.29 9.61
C LEU A 65 6.98 -2.95 10.72
N ARG A 66 6.71 -4.26 10.64
CA ARG A 66 5.91 -5.03 11.60
C ARG A 66 4.51 -4.45 11.84
N LEU A 67 3.90 -3.90 10.79
CA LEU A 67 2.52 -3.43 10.80
C LEU A 67 1.58 -4.63 10.85
N LYS A 68 0.50 -4.51 11.64
CA LYS A 68 -0.50 -5.57 11.82
C LYS A 68 -1.86 -5.23 11.23
N GLU A 69 -2.07 -3.96 10.91
CA GLU A 69 -3.32 -3.42 10.40
C GLU A 69 -3.05 -2.69 9.09
N ALA A 70 -3.93 -2.86 8.12
CA ALA A 70 -3.88 -2.17 6.84
C ALA A 70 -5.23 -1.50 6.59
N PHE A 71 -5.23 -0.17 6.46
CA PHE A 71 -6.41 0.55 6.00
C PHE A 71 -6.51 0.41 4.47
N CYS A 72 -7.29 -0.56 4.01
CA CYS A 72 -7.41 -0.89 2.59
C CYS A 72 -8.82 -1.39 2.29
N PHE A 73 -9.28 -1.18 1.07
CA PHE A 73 -10.56 -1.71 0.59
C PHE A 73 -10.39 -3.01 -0.22
N ASP A 74 -9.13 -3.42 -0.45
CA ASP A 74 -8.81 -4.66 -1.14
C ASP A 74 -8.60 -5.81 -0.14
N LEU A 75 -9.43 -6.84 -0.24
CA LEU A 75 -9.40 -8.03 0.61
C LEU A 75 -8.16 -8.89 0.37
N HIS A 76 -7.42 -8.69 -0.72
CA HIS A 76 -6.15 -9.38 -0.99
C HIS A 76 -5.12 -9.20 0.14
N PHE A 77 -5.21 -8.11 0.92
CA PHE A 77 -4.30 -7.84 2.04
C PHE A 77 -4.46 -8.77 3.25
N SER A 78 -5.61 -9.46 3.37
CA SER A 78 -5.81 -10.45 4.43
C SER A 78 -4.85 -11.65 4.31
N VAL A 79 -4.39 -11.96 3.08
CA VAL A 79 -3.49 -13.07 2.79
C VAL A 79 -2.07 -12.85 3.36
N ALA A 80 -1.69 -11.59 3.57
CA ALA A 80 -0.41 -11.22 4.18
C ALA A 80 -0.43 -11.25 5.73
N GLY A 81 -1.52 -11.71 6.34
CA GLY A 81 -1.67 -11.73 7.80
C GLY A 81 -2.00 -10.37 8.41
N LEU A 82 -2.45 -9.41 7.60
CA LEU A 82 -2.85 -8.08 8.02
C LEU A 82 -4.34 -8.04 8.37
N SER A 83 -4.68 -7.34 9.45
CA SER A 83 -6.06 -7.00 9.78
C SER A 83 -6.50 -5.82 8.90
N VAL A 84 -7.40 -6.06 7.96
CA VAL A 84 -7.91 -5.00 7.07
C VAL A 84 -8.96 -4.16 7.80
N VAL A 85 -8.82 -2.84 7.76
CA VAL A 85 -9.72 -1.86 8.38
C VAL A 85 -10.27 -0.89 7.33
N PRO A 86 -11.58 -0.55 7.33
CA PRO A 86 -12.63 -1.17 8.13
C PRO A 86 -12.78 -2.65 7.76
N ALA A 87 -13.10 -3.50 8.74
CA ALA A 87 -13.43 -4.89 8.47
C ALA A 87 -14.54 -4.89 7.40
N ALA A 88 -14.40 -5.69 6.35
CA ALA A 88 -15.38 -5.82 5.29
C ALA A 88 -16.76 -5.87 5.95
N ALA A 89 -17.59 -4.84 5.73
CA ALA A 89 -18.91 -4.78 6.34
C ALA A 89 -19.60 -6.09 5.98
N GLY A 90 -19.85 -6.94 6.99
CA GLY A 90 -20.58 -8.18 6.80
C GLY A 90 -21.92 -7.83 6.18
N GLY A 91 -22.09 -8.21 4.92
CA GLY A 91 -23.38 -8.29 4.24
C GLY A 91 -23.95 -9.68 4.39
#